data_AF-A0A5E3XED8-F1
#
_entry.id   AF-A0A5E3XED8-F1
#
_cell.length_a   1.000
_cell.length_b   1.000
_cell.length_c   1.000
_cell.angle_alpha   90.00
_cell.angle_beta   90.00
_cell.angle_gamma   90.00
#
_symmetry.space_group_name_H-M   'P 1'
#
loop_
_entity.id
_entity.type
_entity.pdbx_description
1 polymer ?
#
loop_
_entity_poly.entity_id
_entity_poly.type
_entity_poly.pdbx_seq_one_letter_code
_entity_poly.pdbx_strand_id
1 'polypeptide(L)'
;MCTINPSNESKEALAWCQRKAQKRLGNADVLVEEFVARPRHIEVQVFAGTHGNAPHCQSLMRLLTYGNQKIIEEALEPGLAPELRADLCAKVVADAEAVKYVGAGMVEFILDRDDGHFYFMENTRLQVEHPVSEIITELELVGWQLEAAAGNPLPLT
;
A
#
# COMPACT_ATOMS: atom_id res chain seq x y z
N MET A 1 -13.97 -4.69 8.03
CA MET A 1 -13.42 -6.05 8.00
C MET A 1 -13.95 -6.89 9.15
N CYS A 2 -14.14 -8.19 8.92
CA CYS A 2 -14.38 -9.24 9.90
C CYS A 2 -13.69 -10.52 9.41
N THR A 3 -13.25 -11.38 10.33
CA THR A 3 -12.76 -12.73 10.00
C THR A 3 -13.94 -13.68 9.97
N ILE A 4 -14.00 -14.54 8.97
CA ILE A 4 -15.08 -15.52 8.77
C ILE A 4 -14.49 -16.92 8.87
N ASN A 5 -14.95 -17.71 9.85
CA ASN A 5 -14.57 -19.12 9.94
C ASN A 5 -15.52 -19.98 9.09
N PRO A 6 -15.08 -21.15 8.56
CA PRO A 6 -15.89 -22.00 7.67
C PRO A 6 -17.15 -22.63 8.30
N SER A 7 -17.45 -22.36 9.57
CA SER A 7 -18.61 -22.91 10.28
C SER A 7 -19.92 -22.21 9.87
N ASN A 8 -21.05 -22.66 10.43
CA ASN A 8 -22.37 -22.05 10.23
C ASN A 8 -22.44 -20.55 10.65
N GLU A 9 -21.46 -20.06 11.42
CA GLU A 9 -21.35 -18.65 11.84
C GLU A 9 -20.93 -17.72 10.67
N SER A 10 -20.51 -18.30 9.54
CA SER A 10 -20.02 -17.56 8.37
C SER A 10 -21.02 -16.56 7.79
N LYS A 11 -22.30 -16.95 7.70
CA LYS A 11 -23.36 -16.09 7.15
C LYS A 11 -23.67 -14.90 8.05
N GLU A 12 -23.61 -15.09 9.36
CA GLU A 12 -23.88 -14.02 10.33
C GLU A 12 -22.76 -12.98 10.34
N ALA A 13 -21.50 -13.44 10.31
CA ALA A 13 -20.34 -12.57 10.21
C ALA A 13 -20.36 -11.74 8.91
N LEU A 14 -20.67 -12.38 7.78
CA LEU A 14 -20.82 -11.70 6.49
C LEU A 14 -21.91 -10.63 6.53
N ALA A 15 -23.11 -11.00 6.98
CA ALA A 15 -24.24 -10.08 7.07
C ALA A 15 -23.95 -8.90 8.02
N TRP A 16 -23.21 -9.14 9.11
CA TRP A 16 -22.75 -8.08 10.00
C TRP A 16 -21.78 -7.12 9.31
N CYS A 17 -20.82 -7.65 8.54
CA CYS A 17 -19.88 -6.86 7.76
C CYS A 17 -20.59 -5.98 6.72
N GLN A 18 -21.55 -6.54 5.98
CA GLN A 18 -22.36 -5.81 4.99
C GLN A 18 -23.16 -4.67 5.63
N ARG A 19 -23.81 -4.92 6.78
CA ARG A 19 -24.52 -3.86 7.53
C ARG A 19 -23.58 -2.73 7.97
N LYS A 20 -22.37 -3.06 8.39
CA LYS A 20 -21.35 -2.05 8.74
C LYS A 20 -20.88 -1.25 7.54
N ALA A 21 -20.64 -1.91 6.40
CA ALA A 21 -20.25 -1.27 5.15
C ALA A 21 -21.35 -0.29 4.70
N GLN A 22 -22.61 -0.73 4.64
CA GLN A 22 -23.74 0.12 4.28
C GLN A 22 -23.84 1.36 5.18
N LYS A 23 -23.72 1.17 6.50
CA LYS A 23 -23.84 2.28 7.46
C LYS A 23 -22.71 3.30 7.36
N ARG A 24 -21.49 2.87 7.04
CA ARG A 24 -20.29 3.74 7.06
C ARG A 24 -19.94 4.31 5.68
N LEU A 25 -20.17 3.55 4.63
CA LEU A 25 -19.73 3.85 3.26
C LEU A 25 -20.90 4.02 2.29
N GLY A 26 -22.14 3.69 2.70
CA GLY A 26 -23.30 3.73 1.82
C GLY A 26 -23.38 2.59 0.81
N ASN A 27 -22.44 1.64 0.82
CA ASN A 27 -22.41 0.44 -0.01
C ASN A 27 -22.26 -0.82 0.86
N ALA A 28 -23.09 -1.83 0.62
CA ALA A 28 -23.08 -3.12 1.31
C ALA A 28 -22.17 -4.17 0.64
N ASP A 29 -21.59 -3.88 -0.53
CA ASP A 29 -20.67 -4.78 -1.21
C ASP A 29 -19.47 -5.12 -0.32
N VAL A 30 -19.09 -6.39 -0.36
CA VAL A 30 -17.97 -6.92 0.42
C VAL A 30 -17.18 -7.88 -0.46
N LEU A 31 -15.86 -7.81 -0.34
CA LEU A 31 -14.94 -8.77 -0.94
C LEU A 31 -14.50 -9.77 0.14
N VAL A 32 -14.25 -11.01 -0.27
CA VAL A 32 -13.76 -12.08 0.61
C VAL A 32 -12.40 -12.50 0.10
N GLU A 33 -11.40 -12.43 0.98
CA GLU A 33 -10.01 -12.77 0.69
C GLU A 33 -9.55 -13.89 1.62
N GLU A 34 -8.46 -14.54 1.23
CA GLU A 34 -7.78 -15.50 2.08
C GLU A 34 -7.23 -14.81 3.34
N PHE A 35 -7.37 -15.47 4.49
CA PHE A 35 -6.88 -14.94 5.76
C PHE A 35 -5.45 -15.39 6.01
N VAL A 36 -4.50 -14.46 5.88
CA VAL A 36 -3.09 -14.69 6.23
C VAL A 36 -2.92 -14.65 7.75
N ALA A 37 -2.56 -15.79 8.36
CA ALA A 37 -2.49 -15.93 9.81
C ALA A 37 -1.29 -15.20 10.43
N ARG A 38 -0.16 -15.13 9.73
CA ARG A 38 1.06 -14.47 10.17
C ARG A 38 1.53 -13.40 9.18
N PRO A 39 0.75 -12.32 9.01
CA PRO A 39 1.06 -11.31 8.00
C PRO A 39 2.26 -10.46 8.43
N ARG A 40 3.05 -10.06 7.44
CA ARG A 40 3.94 -8.91 7.51
C ARG A 40 3.42 -7.89 6.51
N HIS A 41 3.00 -6.73 7.00
CA HIS A 41 2.52 -5.65 6.16
C HIS A 41 3.72 -4.82 5.69
N ILE A 42 3.91 -4.76 4.37
CA ILE A 42 4.97 -4.03 3.69
C ILE A 42 4.31 -3.05 2.73
N GLU A 43 4.81 -1.82 2.69
CA GLU A 43 4.33 -0.80 1.77
C GLU A 43 5.46 -0.21 0.96
N VAL A 44 5.18 0.10 -0.30
CA VAL A 44 6.13 0.65 -1.25
C VAL A 44 5.64 2.02 -1.70
N GLN A 45 6.42 3.05 -1.42
CA GLN A 45 6.15 4.39 -1.90
C GLN A 45 6.54 4.49 -3.38
N VAL A 46 5.59 4.94 -4.20
CA VAL A 46 5.81 5.26 -5.62
C VAL A 46 5.45 6.71 -5.91
N PHE A 47 6.17 7.32 -6.84
CA PHE A 47 5.82 8.61 -7.40
C PHE A 47 6.02 8.59 -8.91
N ALA A 48 5.09 9.21 -9.66
CA ALA A 48 5.21 9.41 -11.10
C ALA A 48 4.83 10.85 -11.50
N GLY A 49 5.65 11.49 -12.34
CA GLY A 49 5.38 12.82 -12.88
C GLY A 49 4.53 12.80 -14.14
N THR A 50 4.17 13.98 -14.65
CA THR A 50 3.42 14.14 -15.91
C THR A 50 4.31 14.15 -17.16
N HIS A 51 5.63 14.33 -16.98
CA HIS A 51 6.63 14.41 -18.03
C HIS A 51 7.46 13.12 -18.05
N GLY A 52 7.53 12.43 -19.18
CA GLY A 52 8.30 11.18 -19.31
C GLY A 52 7.71 9.96 -18.59
N ASN A 53 6.83 10.18 -17.59
CA ASN A 53 6.12 9.18 -16.79
C ASN A 53 7.00 7.98 -16.42
N ALA A 54 8.07 8.23 -15.66
CA ALA A 54 8.93 7.20 -15.11
C ALA A 54 8.60 7.04 -13.61
N PRO A 55 7.76 6.07 -13.21
CA PRO A 55 7.50 5.81 -11.81
C PRO A 55 8.77 5.40 -11.10
N HIS A 56 8.96 5.90 -9.88
CA HIS A 56 10.12 5.55 -9.07
C HIS A 56 9.72 4.96 -7.72
N CYS A 57 10.35 3.83 -7.36
CA CYS A 57 10.27 3.26 -6.01
C CYS A 57 11.13 4.10 -5.07
N GLN A 58 10.52 4.81 -4.13
CA GLN A 58 11.22 5.74 -3.25
C GLN A 58 11.64 5.06 -1.94
N SER A 59 10.76 4.27 -1.35
CA SER A 59 11.01 3.62 -0.07
C SER A 59 10.18 2.35 0.06
N LEU A 60 10.66 1.44 0.91
CA LEU A 60 9.89 0.34 1.47
C LEU A 60 9.68 0.59 2.97
N MET A 61 8.49 0.27 3.45
CA MET A 61 8.06 0.56 4.82
C MET A 61 7.42 -0.64 5.49
N ARG A 62 7.71 -0.80 6.78
CA ARG A 62 7.09 -1.79 7.66
C ARG A 62 6.00 -1.17 8.46
N LEU A 63 4.89 -1.88 8.63
CA LEU A 63 3.80 -1.44 9.47
C LEU A 63 3.53 -2.41 10.60
N LEU A 64 3.49 -1.87 11.82
CA LEU A 64 3.03 -2.58 13.00
C LEU A 64 1.60 -2.15 13.27
N THR A 65 0.70 -3.13 13.29
CA THR A 65 -0.74 -2.88 13.36
C THR A 65 -1.35 -3.42 14.64
N TYR A 66 -2.34 -2.71 15.18
CA TYR A 66 -3.23 -3.21 16.22
C TYR A 66 -4.68 -3.09 15.76
N GLY A 67 -5.42 -4.20 15.75
CA GLY A 67 -6.82 -4.20 15.31
C GLY A 67 -7.03 -3.72 13.87
N ASN A 68 -6.09 -3.99 12.95
CA ASN A 68 -6.09 -3.55 11.56
C ASN A 68 -6.00 -2.02 11.40
N GLN A 69 -5.32 -1.36 12.33
CA GLN A 69 -4.92 0.04 12.25
C GLN A 69 -3.40 0.10 12.32
N LYS A 70 -2.78 0.92 11.47
CA LYS A 70 -1.35 1.23 11.49
C LYS A 70 -1.05 2.03 12.77
N ILE A 71 -0.04 1.61 13.53
CA ILE A 71 0.33 2.22 14.82
C ILE A 71 1.78 2.74 14.80
N ILE A 72 2.68 1.98 14.18
CA ILE A 72 4.09 2.37 14.01
C ILE A 72 4.51 2.00 12.59
N GLU A 73 5.13 2.96 11.92
CA GLU A 73 5.62 2.84 10.56
C GLU A 73 7.13 3.12 10.51
N GLU A 74 7.89 2.22 9.88
CA GLU A 74 9.35 2.28 9.82
C GLU A 74 9.82 2.16 8.36
N ALA A 75 10.62 3.13 7.88
CA ALA A 75 11.19 3.07 6.54
C ALA A 75 12.46 2.19 6.47
N LEU A 76 12.82 1.75 5.26
CA LEU A 76 13.91 0.81 4.90
C LEU A 76 13.58 -0.68 5.09
N GLU A 77 12.45 -1.04 5.68
CA GLU A 77 12.01 -2.40 6.00
C GLU A 77 13.14 -3.28 6.60
N PRO A 78 13.44 -3.15 7.91
CA PRO A 78 14.50 -3.94 8.52
C PRO A 78 14.21 -5.45 8.40
N GLY A 79 15.15 -6.20 7.82
CA GLY A 79 15.05 -7.66 7.71
C GLY A 79 14.27 -8.17 6.49
N LEU A 80 14.16 -7.38 5.42
CA LEU A 80 13.86 -7.90 4.07
C LEU A 80 15.17 -8.13 3.31
N ALA A 81 15.26 -9.24 2.57
CA ALA A 81 16.41 -9.50 1.71
C ALA A 81 16.51 -8.42 0.61
N PRO A 82 17.71 -7.91 0.27
CA PRO A 82 17.88 -6.89 -0.76
C PRO A 82 17.26 -7.26 -2.11
N GLU A 83 17.33 -8.54 -2.49
CA GLU A 83 16.78 -9.08 -3.73
C GLU A 83 15.26 -8.99 -3.75
N LEU A 84 14.62 -9.32 -2.62
CA LEU A 84 13.18 -9.25 -2.48
C LEU A 84 12.68 -7.80 -2.48
N ARG A 85 13.42 -6.89 -1.84
CA ARG A 85 13.13 -5.45 -1.92
C ARG A 85 13.18 -4.94 -3.36
N ALA A 86 14.20 -5.35 -4.12
CA ALA A 86 14.32 -4.97 -5.53
C ALA A 86 13.17 -5.53 -6.37
N ASP A 87 12.76 -6.78 -6.14
CA ASP A 87 11.61 -7.40 -6.80
C ASP A 87 10.30 -6.66 -6.51
N LEU A 88 10.03 -6.31 -5.24
CA LEU A 88 8.84 -5.53 -4.87
C LEU A 88 8.84 -4.14 -5.51
N CYS A 89 9.96 -3.41 -5.47
CA CYS A 89 10.09 -2.13 -6.16
C CYS A 89 9.81 -2.26 -7.66
N ALA A 90 10.37 -3.29 -8.32
CA ALA A 90 10.17 -3.50 -9.75
C ALA A 90 8.71 -3.79 -10.11
N LYS A 91 8.01 -4.57 -9.29
CA LYS A 91 6.56 -4.84 -9.46
C LYS A 91 5.76 -3.55 -9.36
N VAL A 92 6.02 -2.74 -8.34
CA VAL A 92 5.29 -1.48 -8.10
C VAL A 92 5.51 -0.47 -9.22
N VAL A 93 6.74 -0.36 -9.73
CA VAL A 93 7.04 0.48 -10.89
C VAL A 93 6.28 -0.02 -12.12
N ALA A 94 6.31 -1.33 -12.40
CA ALA A 94 5.60 -1.92 -13.52
C ALA A 94 4.07 -1.71 -13.43
N ASP A 95 3.49 -1.86 -12.24
CA ASP A 95 2.06 -1.62 -11.99
C ASP A 95 1.70 -0.14 -12.25
N ALA A 96 2.51 0.78 -11.71
CA ALA A 96 2.33 2.22 -11.92
C ALA A 96 2.47 2.62 -13.41
N GLU A 97 3.41 2.01 -14.14
CA GLU A 97 3.56 2.22 -15.58
C GLU A 97 2.34 1.71 -16.35
N ALA A 98 1.87 0.50 -16.03
CA ALA A 98 0.76 -0.15 -16.72
C ALA A 98 -0.55 0.67 -16.64
N VAL A 99 -0.78 1.33 -15.49
CA VAL A 99 -1.97 2.18 -15.28
C VAL A 99 -1.73 3.66 -15.60
N LYS A 100 -0.53 4.03 -16.04
CA LYS A 100 -0.12 5.42 -16.29
C LYS A 100 -0.36 6.31 -15.06
N TYR A 101 0.09 5.82 -13.91
CA TYR A 101 -0.08 6.48 -12.62
C TYR A 101 0.54 7.88 -12.63
N VAL A 102 -0.05 8.84 -11.91
CA VAL A 102 0.46 10.21 -11.76
C VAL A 102 0.30 10.65 -10.30
N GLY A 103 1.34 11.29 -9.77
CA GLY A 103 1.43 11.75 -8.38
C GLY A 103 2.05 10.70 -7.46
N ALA A 104 1.85 10.89 -6.16
CA ALA A 104 2.29 9.97 -5.12
C ALA A 104 1.25 8.86 -4.88
N GLY A 105 1.73 7.64 -4.69
CA GLY A 105 0.92 6.47 -4.36
C GLY A 105 1.66 5.50 -3.45
N MET A 106 0.93 4.58 -2.85
CA MET A 106 1.52 3.54 -2.01
C MET A 106 0.89 2.20 -2.33
N VAL A 107 1.72 1.24 -2.72
CA VAL A 107 1.28 -0.13 -2.94
C VAL A 107 1.54 -0.93 -1.67
N GLU A 108 0.50 -1.55 -1.16
CA GLU A 108 0.50 -2.36 0.05
C GLU A 108 0.64 -3.84 -0.30
N PHE A 109 1.44 -4.56 0.49
CA PHE A 109 1.65 -5.99 0.35
C PHE A 109 1.47 -6.66 1.70
N ILE A 110 0.71 -7.75 1.72
CA ILE A 110 0.75 -8.71 2.81
C ILE A 110 1.70 -9.83 2.42
N LEU A 111 2.77 -10.00 3.19
CA LEU A 111 3.67 -11.15 3.09
C LEU A 111 3.28 -12.18 4.14
N ASP A 112 2.94 -13.39 3.71
CA ASP A 112 2.80 -14.51 4.63
C ASP A 112 4.19 -14.98 5.08
N ARG A 113 4.42 -15.00 6.40
CA ARG A 113 5.69 -15.41 6.99
C ARG A 113 5.91 -16.92 6.96
N ASP A 114 4.89 -17.71 6.67
CA ASP A 114 4.98 -19.17 6.71
C ASP A 114 5.41 -19.76 5.35
N ASP A 115 4.93 -19.19 4.23
CA ASP A 115 5.27 -19.66 2.87
C ASP A 115 5.97 -18.61 1.98
N GLY A 116 6.00 -17.34 2.39
CA GLY A 116 6.64 -16.26 1.65
C GLY A 116 5.81 -15.68 0.49
N HIS A 117 4.52 -16.02 0.38
CA HIS A 117 3.64 -15.46 -0.65
C HIS A 117 3.27 -13.99 -0.36
N PHE A 118 3.13 -13.22 -1.44
CA PHE A 118 2.73 -11.81 -1.42
C PHE A 118 1.30 -11.67 -1.93
N TYR A 119 0.50 -10.89 -1.21
CA TYR A 119 -0.84 -10.49 -1.58
C TYR A 119 -0.87 -8.98 -1.78
N PHE A 120 -1.38 -8.54 -2.92
CA PHE A 120 -1.39 -7.14 -3.35
C PHE A 120 -2.60 -6.38 -2.82
N MET A 121 -2.40 -5.13 -2.41
CA MET A 121 -3.41 -4.13 -2.11
C MET A 121 -2.88 -2.75 -2.53
N GLU A 122 -3.72 -1.78 -2.88
CA GLU A 122 -3.23 -0.46 -3.33
C GLU A 122 -3.91 0.71 -2.62
N ASN A 123 -3.16 1.82 -2.54
CA ASN A 123 -3.71 3.13 -2.28
C ASN A 123 -3.20 4.18 -3.28
N THR A 124 -4.13 4.84 -3.94
CA THR A 124 -3.84 5.85 -4.97
C THR A 124 -3.70 7.27 -4.40
N ARG A 125 -3.07 7.40 -3.21
CA ARG A 125 -2.84 8.69 -2.55
C ARG A 125 -1.62 8.64 -1.64
N LEU A 126 -1.08 9.82 -1.33
CA LEU A 126 -0.09 9.99 -0.27
C LEU A 126 -0.67 9.54 1.08
N GLN A 127 0.14 8.83 1.86
CA GLN A 127 -0.26 8.26 3.15
C GLN A 127 0.20 9.12 4.34
N VAL A 128 -0.35 8.88 5.52
CA VAL A 128 -0.03 9.65 6.75
C VAL A 128 1.46 9.50 7.10
N GLU A 129 2.00 8.33 6.81
CA GLU A 129 3.34 7.86 7.10
C GLU A 129 4.41 8.28 6.07
N HIS A 130 4.05 9.07 5.05
CA HIS A 130 5.03 9.59 4.08
C HIS A 130 6.24 10.33 4.70
N PRO A 131 6.17 11.00 5.87
CA PRO A 131 7.32 11.73 6.40
C PRO A 131 8.52 10.83 6.72
N VAL A 132 8.31 9.56 7.10
CA VAL A 132 9.45 8.66 7.32
C VAL A 132 10.16 8.30 6.03
N SER A 133 9.46 8.32 4.89
CA SER A 133 10.05 8.16 3.55
C SER A 133 10.82 9.41 3.14
N GLU A 134 10.26 10.60 3.36
CA GLU A 134 10.93 11.87 3.10
C GLU A 134 12.23 12.00 3.89
N ILE A 135 12.25 11.60 5.16
CA ILE A 135 13.45 11.66 6.00
C ILE A 135 14.59 10.80 5.44
N ILE A 136 14.31 9.58 4.96
CA ILE A 136 15.36 8.69 4.47
C ILE A 136 15.79 8.95 3.03
N THR A 137 14.93 9.60 2.24
CA THR A 137 15.18 9.87 0.80
C THR A 137 15.54 11.33 0.52
N GLU A 138 15.33 12.22 1.49
CA GLU A 138 15.44 13.67 1.36
C GLU A 138 14.54 14.28 0.28
N LEU A 139 13.44 13.58 -0.05
CA LEU A 139 12.44 14.04 -1.01
C LEU A 139 11.33 14.83 -0.32
N GLU A 140 10.68 15.71 -1.07
CA GLU A 140 9.55 16.52 -0.62
C GLU A 140 8.33 16.15 -1.46
N LEU A 141 7.64 15.07 -1.03
CA LEU A 141 6.62 14.39 -1.79
C LEU A 141 5.37 15.26 -1.97
N VAL A 142 5.04 16.08 -0.97
CA VAL A 142 3.89 16.98 -1.03
C VAL A 142 4.08 18.05 -2.10
N GLY A 143 5.20 18.78 -2.11
CA GLY A 143 5.45 19.75 -3.17
C GLY A 143 5.71 19.11 -4.51
N TRP A 144 6.27 17.90 -4.59
CA TRP A 144 6.28 17.15 -5.86
C TRP A 144 4.88 16.88 -6.40
N GLN A 145 3.89 16.59 -5.56
CA GLN A 145 2.50 16.49 -6.02
C GLN A 145 1.98 17.82 -6.58
N LEU A 146 2.36 18.96 -5.98
CA LEU A 146 1.99 20.29 -6.48
C LEU A 146 2.67 20.60 -7.82
N GLU A 147 3.96 20.31 -7.95
CA GLU A 147 4.73 20.48 -9.18
C GLU A 147 4.16 19.59 -10.31
N ALA A 148 3.89 18.32 -10.02
CA ALA A 148 3.28 17.40 -10.97
C ALA A 148 1.90 17.89 -11.43
N ALA A 149 1.07 18.38 -10.50
CA ALA A 149 -0.25 18.95 -10.81
C ALA A 149 -0.16 20.25 -11.63
N ALA A 150 0.90 21.03 -11.44
CA ALA A 150 1.19 22.21 -12.25
C ALA A 150 1.75 21.89 -13.65
N GLY A 151 2.10 20.63 -13.90
CA GLY A 151 2.76 20.23 -15.14
C GLY A 151 4.22 20.65 -15.19
N ASN A 152 4.90 20.75 -14.06
CA ASN A 152 6.32 21.01 -14.01
C ASN A 152 7.11 19.69 -14.03
N PRO A 153 8.36 19.69 -14.55
CA PRO A 153 9.24 18.53 -14.47
C PRO A 153 9.68 18.30 -13.02
N LEU A 154 9.92 17.03 -12.66
CA LEU A 154 10.38 16.67 -11.31
C LEU A 154 11.87 16.34 -11.31
N PRO A 155 12.56 16.49 -10.16
CA PRO A 155 14.00 16.27 -10.06
C PRO A 155 14.48 14.84 -10.34
N LEU A 156 13.61 13.83 -10.18
CA LEU A 156 13.93 12.40 -10.30
C LEU A 156 13.03 11.64 -11.30
N THR A 157 12.52 12.34 -12.32
CA THR A 157 11.74 11.75 -13.42
C THR A 157 12.44 11.84 -14.76
#